data_AF-A0A553PUV2-F1
#
_entry.id   AF-A0A553PUV2-F1
#
_cell.length_a   1.000
_cell.length_b   1.000
_cell.length_c   1.000
_cell.angle_alpha   90.00
_cell.angle_beta   90.00
_cell.angle_gamma   90.00
#
_symmetry.space_group_name_H-M   'P 1'
#
loop_
_entity.id
_entity.type
_entity.pdbx_description
1 polymer ?
#
loop_
_entity_poly.entity_id
_entity_poly.type
_entity_poly.pdbx_seq_one_letter_code
_entity_poly.pdbx_strand_id
1 'polypeptide(L)'
;FKASAFSPQPTVLHRNCWINGGVTKMNVEHEVTLLVDEIRRLGNKNADGKISVKFGVLFNDDQCANLFEALVGTLKAAKRKKIISFEGELLLQGVHDNVDVILLSD
;
A
#
# COMPACT_ATOMS: atom_id res chain seq x y z
N PHE A 1 41.35 21.01 -20.20
CA PHE A 1 40.20 21.30 -21.09
C PHE A 1 39.19 20.17 -20.96
N LYS A 2 37.92 20.50 -20.65
CA LYS A 2 36.73 19.64 -20.41
C LYS A 2 36.84 18.71 -19.18
N ALA A 3 36.11 18.87 -18.08
CA ALA A 3 34.69 19.19 -17.80
C ALA A 3 33.70 18.08 -18.21
N SER A 4 32.82 17.75 -17.25
CA SER A 4 31.59 16.94 -17.31
C SER A 4 31.77 15.42 -17.09
N ALA A 5 31.04 14.73 -16.21
CA ALA A 5 29.88 15.11 -15.41
C ALA A 5 29.79 14.25 -14.14
N PHE A 6 29.32 14.90 -13.09
CA PHE A 6 28.90 14.40 -11.80
C PHE A 6 27.57 13.63 -11.96
N SER A 7 27.57 12.32 -11.71
CA SER A 7 26.33 11.58 -11.42
C SER A 7 26.32 11.28 -9.92
N PRO A 8 25.36 11.82 -9.14
CA PRO A 8 25.20 11.41 -7.76
C PRO A 8 24.51 10.03 -7.73
N GLN A 9 25.14 9.06 -7.05
CA GLN A 9 24.43 7.88 -6.55
C GLN A 9 23.45 8.32 -5.46
N PRO A 10 22.28 7.69 -5.36
CA PRO A 10 22.09 6.77 -4.23
C PRO A 10 21.19 5.59 -4.67
N THR A 11 21.12 4.42 -4.07
CA THR A 11 21.60 3.83 -2.83
C THR A 11 21.17 2.38 -2.97
N VAL A 12 22.09 1.45 -2.70
CA VAL A 12 21.83 0.11 -2.16
C VAL A 12 20.35 -0.34 -2.17
N LEU A 13 19.98 -1.16 -3.17
CA LEU A 13 18.88 -2.10 -3.05
C LEU A 13 19.24 -3.12 -1.96
N HIS A 14 19.15 -2.68 -0.70
CA HIS A 14 19.24 -3.55 0.45
C HIS A 14 17.97 -4.38 0.44
N ARG A 15 18.16 -5.65 0.04
CA ARG A 15 17.21 -6.73 0.21
C ARG A 15 16.91 -6.88 1.70
N ASN A 16 15.96 -6.12 2.20
CA ASN A 16 15.29 -6.40 3.46
C ASN A 16 14.05 -7.23 3.15
N CYS A 17 14.26 -8.49 2.79
CA CYS A 17 13.23 -9.51 2.94
C CYS A 17 13.36 -10.05 4.36
N TRP A 18 12.98 -9.23 5.34
CA TRP A 18 12.73 -9.71 6.70
C TRP A 18 11.32 -10.25 6.74
N ILE A 19 11.18 -11.48 6.26
CA ILE A 19 10.05 -12.35 6.59
C ILE A 19 10.21 -12.79 8.06
N ASN A 20 9.89 -11.90 8.98
CA ASN A 20 9.74 -12.24 10.40
C ASN A 20 8.37 -11.77 10.87
N GLY A 21 7.55 -12.72 11.33
CA GLY A 21 6.37 -12.38 12.10
C GLY A 21 5.22 -13.34 11.90
N GLY A 22 5.36 -14.56 12.41
CA GLY A 22 4.16 -15.28 12.82
C GLY A 22 3.38 -14.43 13.82
N VAL A 23 2.06 -14.51 13.78
CA VAL A 23 1.20 -14.76 14.95
C VAL A 23 -0.25 -14.87 14.50
N THR A 24 -0.81 -16.01 14.87
CA THR A 24 -2.22 -16.34 14.98
C THR A 24 -2.95 -15.33 15.89
N LYS A 25 -3.78 -14.46 15.32
CA LYS A 25 -4.91 -13.86 16.03
C LYS A 25 -5.93 -13.40 15.00
N MET A 26 -7.14 -13.95 15.06
CA MET A 26 -8.32 -13.50 14.30
C MET A 26 -8.70 -12.09 14.78
N ASN A 27 -7.93 -11.09 14.37
CA ASN A 27 -7.99 -9.72 14.86
C ASN A 27 -7.69 -8.84 13.64
N VAL A 28 -8.45 -7.76 13.47
CA VAL A 28 -8.43 -6.75 12.38
C VAL A 28 -7.02 -6.43 11.80
N GLU A 29 -5.98 -6.63 12.59
CA GLU A 29 -4.58 -6.51 12.23
C GLU A 29 -4.15 -7.47 11.10
N HIS A 30 -4.61 -8.72 11.12
CA HIS A 30 -4.32 -9.69 10.06
C HIS A 30 -4.94 -9.26 8.72
N GLU A 31 -6.19 -8.77 8.76
CA GLU A 31 -6.85 -8.22 7.57
C GLU A 31 -6.10 -7.01 7.02
N VAL A 32 -5.58 -6.15 7.90
CA VAL A 32 -4.73 -5.03 7.49
C VAL A 32 -3.43 -5.51 6.85
N THR A 33 -2.80 -6.57 7.35
CA THR A 33 -1.61 -7.16 6.71
C THR A 33 -1.93 -7.73 5.33
N LEU A 34 -3.02 -8.48 5.19
CA LEU A 34 -3.47 -8.99 3.88
C LEU A 34 -3.73 -7.85 2.90
N LEU A 35 -4.33 -6.76 3.37
CA LEU A 35 -4.56 -5.56 2.56
C LEU A 35 -3.23 -4.94 2.10
N VAL A 36 -2.22 -4.90 2.97
CA VAL A 36 -0.88 -4.40 2.62
C VAL A 36 -0.22 -5.28 1.56
N ASP A 37 -0.31 -6.62 1.68
CA ASP A 37 0.19 -7.54 0.66
C ASP A 37 -0.51 -7.34 -0.68
N GLU A 38 -1.82 -7.08 -0.67
CA GLU A 38 -2.56 -6.88 -1.91
C GLU A 38 -2.32 -5.52 -2.56
N ILE A 39 -2.13 -4.48 -1.74
CA ILE A 39 -1.59 -3.19 -2.19
C ILE A 39 -0.19 -3.36 -2.79
N ARG A 40 0.64 -4.28 -2.27
CA ARG A 40 1.97 -4.58 -2.84
C ARG A 40 1.89 -5.34 -4.15
N ARG A 41 0.92 -6.26 -4.29
CA ARG A 41 0.71 -7.05 -5.50
C ARG A 41 0.16 -6.21 -6.65
N LEU A 42 -0.83 -5.37 -6.37
CA LEU A 42 -1.55 -4.56 -7.36
C LEU A 42 -0.94 -3.16 -7.54
N GLY A 43 -0.36 -2.60 -6.48
CA GLY A 43 0.23 -1.27 -6.48
C GLY A 43 1.60 -1.24 -7.15
N ASN A 44 1.97 -0.04 -7.59
CA ASN A 44 3.26 0.20 -8.20
C ASN A 44 4.16 1.00 -7.25
N LYS A 45 5.46 0.76 -7.30
CA LYS A 45 6.44 1.61 -6.60
C LYS A 45 6.51 2.97 -7.29
N ASN A 46 6.21 4.01 -6.53
CA ASN A 46 6.38 5.38 -6.95
C ASN A 46 7.85 5.81 -6.83
N ALA A 47 8.20 6.97 -7.41
CA ALA A 47 9.56 7.53 -7.42
C ALA A 47 10.15 7.74 -6.01
N ASP A 48 9.29 7.87 -4.99
CA ASP A 48 9.66 8.01 -3.58
C ASP A 48 10.03 6.66 -2.91
N GLY A 49 9.90 5.54 -3.64
CA GLY A 49 10.12 4.18 -3.12
C GLY A 49 8.92 3.59 -2.36
N LYS A 50 7.86 4.37 -2.17
CA LYS A 50 6.58 3.93 -1.58
C LYS A 50 5.70 3.25 -2.63
N ILE A 51 4.82 2.36 -2.19
CA ILE A 51 3.88 1.65 -3.07
C ILE A 51 2.56 2.42 -3.08
N SER A 52 2.02 2.67 -4.26
CA SER A 52 0.72 3.32 -4.43
C SER A 52 -0.16 2.50 -5.37
N VAL A 53 -1.43 2.34 -5.00
CA VAL A 53 -2.44 1.66 -5.79
C VAL A 53 -3.71 2.50 -5.84
N LYS A 54 -4.46 2.43 -6.93
CA LYS A 54 -5.75 3.13 -7.02
C LYS A 54 -6.82 2.40 -6.22
N PHE A 55 -7.65 3.14 -5.49
CA PHE A 55 -8.77 2.58 -4.75
C PHE A 55 -9.73 1.82 -5.67
N GLY A 56 -10.01 2.37 -6.86
CA GLY A 56 -10.82 1.68 -7.86
C GLY A 56 -10.23 0.34 -8.30
N VAL A 57 -8.90 0.19 -8.31
CA VAL A 57 -8.25 -1.09 -8.66
C VAL A 57 -8.38 -2.10 -7.51
N LEU A 58 -8.19 -1.68 -6.26
CA LEU A 58 -8.45 -2.55 -5.10
C LEU A 58 -9.91 -2.98 -5.01
N PHE A 59 -10.84 -2.07 -5.32
CA PHE A 59 -12.27 -2.35 -5.25
C PHE A 59 -12.77 -3.18 -6.44
N ASN A 60 -12.16 -3.02 -7.61
CA ASN A 60 -12.46 -3.81 -8.81
C ASN A 60 -11.75 -5.18 -8.82
N ASP A 61 -10.91 -5.48 -7.82
CA ASP A 61 -10.27 -6.78 -7.69
C ASP A 61 -11.21 -7.76 -6.95
N ASP A 62 -11.59 -8.83 -7.64
CA ASP A 62 -12.49 -9.85 -7.12
C ASP A 62 -11.95 -10.56 -5.86
N GLN A 63 -10.61 -10.64 -5.69
CA GLN A 63 -10.03 -11.24 -4.49
C GLN A 63 -10.23 -10.33 -3.29
N CYS A 64 -9.99 -9.03 -3.42
CA CYS A 64 -10.26 -8.06 -2.36
C CYS A 64 -11.75 -8.04 -1.97
N ALA A 65 -12.66 -8.08 -2.95
CA ALA A 65 -14.10 -8.12 -2.69
C ALA A 65 -14.56 -9.42 -1.99
N ASN A 66 -13.90 -10.55 -2.26
CA ASN A 66 -14.24 -11.85 -1.67
C ASN A 66 -13.49 -12.13 -0.34
N LEU A 67 -12.32 -11.52 -0.13
CA LEU A 67 -11.53 -11.64 1.09
C LEU A 67 -11.99 -10.69 2.19
N PHE A 68 -12.41 -9.46 1.83
CA PHE A 68 -12.81 -8.44 2.79
C PHE A 68 -14.32 -8.17 2.70
N GLU A 69 -15.08 -8.59 3.72
CA GLU A 69 -16.50 -8.21 3.84
C GLU A 69 -16.69 -6.69 3.82
N ALA A 70 -15.71 -5.94 4.34
CA ALA A 70 -15.72 -4.49 4.36
C ALA A 70 -14.32 -3.93 4.06
N LEU A 71 -13.92 -3.91 2.78
CA LEU A 71 -12.65 -3.31 2.33
C LEU A 71 -12.44 -1.89 2.87
N VAL A 72 -13.49 -1.05 2.84
CA VAL A 72 -13.46 0.32 3.38
C VAL A 72 -13.20 0.33 4.89
N GLY A 73 -13.68 -0.68 5.62
CA GLY A 73 -13.41 -0.88 7.05
C GLY A 73 -11.93 -1.17 7.32
N THR A 74 -11.35 -2.10 6.55
CA THR A 74 -9.93 -2.47 6.64
C THR A 74 -9.01 -1.31 6.27
N LEU A 75 -9.32 -0.59 5.19
CA LEU A 75 -8.62 0.64 4.79
C LEU A 75 -8.69 1.71 5.89
N LYS A 76 -9.85 1.90 6.51
CA LYS A 76 -10.01 2.85 7.63
C LYS A 76 -9.18 2.43 8.85
N ALA A 77 -9.11 1.14 9.17
CA ALA A 77 -8.28 0.61 10.24
C ALA A 77 -6.79 0.82 9.95
N ALA A 78 -6.34 0.51 8.73
CA ALA A 78 -4.98 0.71 8.27
C ALA A 78 -4.58 2.21 8.29
N LYS A 79 -5.47 3.10 7.85
CA LYS A 79 -5.25 4.55 7.91
C LYS A 79 -5.16 5.08 9.33
N ARG A 80 -6.02 4.60 10.25
CA ARG A 80 -5.93 4.95 11.69
C ARG A 80 -4.60 4.52 12.31
N LYS A 81 -4.06 3.40 11.87
CA LYS A 81 -2.72 2.91 12.25
C LYS A 81 -1.56 3.61 11.52
N LYS A 82 -1.86 4.53 10.58
CA LYS A 82 -0.89 5.22 9.72
C LYS A 82 -0.04 4.28 8.85
N ILE A 83 -0.59 3.11 8.54
CA ILE A 83 0.03 2.11 7.64
C ILE A 83 -0.16 2.55 6.18
N ILE A 84 -1.33 3.11 5.87
CA ILE A 84 -1.65 3.66 4.55
C ILE A 84 -2.06 5.12 4.65
N SER A 85 -1.91 5.84 3.55
CA SER A 85 -2.40 7.20 3.34
C SER A 85 -3.18 7.26 2.04
N PHE A 86 -4.30 7.96 2.05
CA PHE A 86 -5.08 8.25 0.86
C PHE A 86 -5.79 9.59 1.03
N GLU A 87 -6.10 10.21 -0.09
CA GLU A 87 -6.80 11.50 -0.13
C GLU A 87 -8.26 11.33 0.27
N GLY A 88 -8.72 12.15 1.23
CA GLY A 88 -10.07 12.06 1.80
C GLY A 88 -10.16 11.18 3.06
N GLU A 89 -11.18 11.38 3.89
CA GLU A 89 -11.33 10.66 5.16
C GLU A 89 -12.03 9.30 5.00
N LEU A 90 -12.85 9.17 3.96
CA LEU A 90 -13.63 7.98 3.63
C LEU A 90 -13.70 7.83 2.11
N LEU A 91 -13.53 6.61 1.60
CA LEU A 91 -13.60 6.33 0.16
C LEU A 91 -14.98 5.76 -0.14
N LEU A 92 -15.71 6.46 -1.01
CA LEU A 92 -17.01 6.04 -1.54
C LEU A 92 -16.83 5.52 -2.95
N GLN A 93 -17.39 4.34 -3.22
CA GLN A 93 -17.42 3.73 -4.55
C GLN A 93 -18.06 4.69 -5.56
N GLY A 94 -17.46 4.82 -6.75
CA GLY A 94 -17.96 5.69 -7.83
C GLY A 94 -17.42 7.13 -7.78
N VAL A 95 -17.06 7.62 -6.59
CA VAL A 95 -16.52 8.99 -6.43
C VAL A 95 -15.00 8.96 -6.26
N HIS A 96 -14.49 7.96 -5.54
CA HIS A 96 -13.07 7.90 -5.15
C HIS A 96 -12.26 6.84 -5.90
N ASP A 97 -12.76 6.35 -7.03
CA ASP A 97 -12.10 5.26 -7.77
C ASP A 97 -10.70 5.65 -8.26
N ASN A 98 -10.47 6.95 -8.49
CA ASN A 98 -9.20 7.51 -8.92
C ASN A 98 -8.25 7.89 -7.77
N VAL A 99 -8.65 7.71 -6.51
CA VAL A 99 -7.79 8.04 -5.35
C VAL A 99 -6.65 7.05 -5.24
N ASP A 100 -5.43 7.56 -5.09
CA ASP A 100 -4.25 6.76 -4.84
C ASP A 100 -4.09 6.47 -3.34
N VAL A 101 -4.09 5.18 -3.00
CA VAL A 101 -3.77 4.64 -1.68
C VAL A 101 -2.29 4.34 -1.64
N ILE A 102 -1.57 5.10 -0.81
CA ILE A 102 -0.12 5.03 -0.63
C ILE A 102 0.19 4.25 0.64
N LEU A 103 1.00 3.20 0.51
CA LEU A 103 1.56 2.46 1.62
C LEU A 103 2.68 3.29 2.28
N LEU A 104 2.51 3.61 3.57
CA LEU A 104 3.47 4.36 4.37
C LEU A 104 4.37 3.44 5.22
N SER A 105 3.78 2.40 5.81
CA SER A 105 4.48 1.42 6.65
C SER A 105 4.05 0.00 6.29
N ASP A 106 4.98 -0.93 6.50
CA ASP A 106 4.83 -2.38 6.41
C ASP A 106 5.19 -3.01 7.75
#